data_AF-A0A358L7I6-F1
#
_entry.id   AF-A0A358L7I6-F1
#
_cell.length_a   1.000
_cell.length_b   1.000
_cell.length_c   1.000
_cell.angle_alpha   90.00
_cell.angle_beta   90.00
_cell.angle_gamma   90.00
#
_symmetry.space_group_name_H-M   'P 1'
#
loop_
_entity.id
_entity.type
_entity.pdbx_description
1 polymer ?
#
loop_
_entity_poly.entity_id
_entity_poly.type
_entity_poly.pdbx_seq_one_letter_code
_entity_poly.pdbx_strand_id
1 'polypeptide(L)' 'MINQDDLAQPTLSVIMPVYNGRADLSEAVDSLLQQTVVPQQIIIIDDGSTDGTDRLIEEYCQRE' A
#
# COMPACT_ATOMS: atom_id res chain seq x y z
N MET A 1 32.19 -11.03 16.43
CA MET A 1 30.97 -10.92 17.24
C MET A 1 30.03 -10.06 16.41
N ILE A 2 29.01 -10.64 15.78
CA ILE A 2 28.03 -9.87 15.02
C ILE A 2 27.06 -9.34 16.07
N ASN A 3 26.89 -8.01 16.15
CA ASN A 3 25.90 -7.44 17.06
C ASN A 3 24.51 -7.93 16.61
N GLN A 4 23.65 -8.34 17.55
CA GLN A 4 22.27 -8.70 17.21
C GLN A 4 21.50 -7.52 16.57
N ASP A 5 22.02 -6.29 16.71
CA ASP A 5 21.54 -5.07 16.05
C ASP A 5 21.94 -4.93 14.56
N ASP A 6 22.86 -5.77 14.03
CA ASP A 6 23.24 -5.79 12.60
C ASP A 6 22.25 -6.59 11.72
N LEU A 7 21.22 -7.20 12.32
CA LEU A 7 20.12 -7.78 11.56
C LEU A 7 19.18 -6.63 11.17
N ALA A 8 19.20 -6.26 9.88
CA ALA A 8 18.28 -5.28 9.32
C ALA A 8 16.85 -5.61 9.80
N GLN A 9 16.19 -4.64 10.44
CA GLN A 9 14.81 -4.80 10.89
C GLN A 9 13.97 -5.28 9.70
N PRO A 10 13.14 -6.32 9.87
CA PRO A 10 12.33 -6.84 8.77
C PRO A 10 11.44 -5.73 8.24
N THR A 11 11.51 -5.49 6.93
CA THR A 11 10.61 -4.55 6.26
C THR A 11 9.33 -5.26 5.82
N LEU A 12 8.26 -4.48 5.65
CA LEU A 12 6.97 -4.95 5.18
C LEU A 12 6.63 -4.28 3.85
N SER A 13 6.32 -5.09 2.84
CA SER A 13 5.72 -4.63 1.58
C SER A 13 4.34 -5.27 1.43
N VAL A 14 3.37 -4.48 0.98
CA VAL A 14 1.99 -4.93 0.76
C VAL A 14 1.68 -4.85 -0.74
N ILE A 15 1.12 -5.92 -1.29
CA ILE A 15 0.67 -5.98 -2.68
C ILE A 15 -0.86 -6.06 -2.68
N MET A 16 -1.52 -5.17 -3.42
CA MET A 16 -2.97 -5.02 -3.48
C MET A 16 -3.44 -5.13 -4.94
N PRO A 17 -3.82 -6.33 -5.42
CA PRO A 17 -4.55 -6.45 -6.67
C PRO A 17 -5.96 -5.87 -6.49
N VAL A 18 -6.40 -5.03 -7.42
CA VAL A 18 -7.70 -4.38 -7.36
C VAL A 18 -8.37 -4.41 -8.73
N TYR A 19 -9.68 -4.67 -8.73
CA TYR A 19 -10.56 -4.54 -9.88
C TYR A 19 -11.90 -4.01 -9.40
N ASN A 20 -12.33 -2.86 -9.92
CA ASN A 20 -13.50 -2.11 -9.49
C ASN A 20 -13.59 -1.93 -7.96
N GLY A 21 -12.50 -1.47 -7.36
CA GLY A 21 -12.35 -1.33 -5.91
C GLY A 21 -12.54 0.10 -5.39
N ARG A 22 -13.11 1.01 -6.18
CA ARG A 22 -13.16 2.44 -5.83
C ARG A 22 -13.81 2.74 -4.48
N ALA A 23 -14.79 1.93 -4.07
CA ALA A 23 -15.51 2.11 -2.82
C ALA A 23 -14.65 1.81 -1.58
N ASP A 24 -13.75 0.84 -1.69
CA ASP A 24 -13.04 0.27 -0.54
C ASP A 24 -11.55 0.64 -0.52
N LEU A 25 -10.97 0.99 -1.67
CA LEU A 25 -9.53 1.20 -1.82
C LEU A 25 -9.00 2.29 -0.87
N SER A 26 -9.74 3.40 -0.71
CA SER A 26 -9.32 4.48 0.18
C SER A 26 -9.21 4.03 1.64
N GLU A 27 -10.23 3.33 2.14
CA GLU A 27 -10.23 2.81 3.52
C GLU A 27 -9.11 1.79 3.71
N ALA A 28 -8.90 0.92 2.72
CA ALA A 28 -7.83 -0.09 2.77
C ALA A 28 -6.44 0.55 2.82
N VAL A 29 -6.17 1.55 1.97
CA VAL A 29 -4.88 2.27 1.97
C VAL A 29 -4.70 3.06 3.26
N ASP A 30 -5.71 3.81 3.69
CA ASP A 30 -5.64 4.59 4.93
C ASP A 30 -5.42 3.69 6.16
N SER A 31 -6.05 2.52 6.18
CA SER A 31 -5.85 1.50 7.23
C SER A 31 -4.41 0.98 7.27
N LEU A 32 -3.79 0.75 6.10
CA LEU A 32 -2.38 0.33 6.01
C LEU A 32 -1.42 1.42 6.51
N LEU A 33 -1.70 2.68 6.19
CA LEU A 33 -0.89 3.83 6.63
C LEU A 33 -0.97 4.08 8.14
N GLN A 34 -2.02 3.57 8.81
CA GLN A 34 -2.23 3.72 10.25
C GLN A 34 -1.80 2.51 11.07
N GLN A 35 -1.21 1.47 10.46
CA GLN A 35 -0.75 0.28 11.18
C GLN A 35 0.42 0.59 12.11
N THR A 36 0.53 -0.17 13.22
CA THR A 36 1.66 -0.10 14.14
C THR A 36 3.00 -0.37 13.45
N VAL A 37 3.00 -1.25 12.45
CA VAL A 37 4.12 -1.46 11.52
C VAL A 37 3.68 -0.97 10.16
N VAL A 38 4.04 0.26 9.82
CA VAL A 38 3.69 0.88 8.54
C VAL A 38 4.45 0.18 7.42
N PRO A 39 3.78 -0.27 6.35
CA PRO A 39 4.46 -0.83 5.18
C PRO A 39 5.44 0.18 4.60
N GLN A 40 6.66 -0.26 4.29
CA GLN A 40 7.64 0.57 3.58
C GLN A 40 7.21 0.76 2.12
N GLN A 41 6.46 -0.19 1.57
CA GLN A 41 5.96 -0.16 0.21
C GLN A 41 4.53 -0.68 0.15
N ILE A 42 3.68 0.01 -0.58
CA ILE A 42 2.35 -0.45 -0.98
C ILE A 42 2.34 -0.45 -2.51
N ILE A 43 2.10 -1.62 -3.10
CA ILE A 43 2.07 -1.81 -4.55
C ILE A 43 0.65 -2.17 -4.95
N ILE A 44 -0.06 -1.23 -5.58
CA ILE A 44 -1.42 -1.43 -6.05
C ILE A 44 -1.37 -1.82 -7.52
N ILE A 45 -2.06 -2.91 -7.89
CA ILE A 45 -2.14 -3.42 -9.26
C ILE A 45 -3.60 -3.34 -9.69
N ASP A 46 -3.93 -2.37 -10.54
CA ASP A 46 -5.25 -2.27 -11.16
C ASP A 46 -5.36 -3.21 -12.36
N ASP A 47 -6.31 -4.17 -12.29
CA ASP A 47 -6.57 -5.17 -13.33
C ASP A 47 -7.64 -4.69 -14.32
N GLY A 48 -7.51 -3.44 -14.79
CA GLY A 48 -8.40 -2.86 -15.81
C GLY A 48 -9.76 -2.41 -15.28
N SER A 49 -9.78 -1.74 -14.12
CA SER A 49 -11.03 -1.20 -13.55
C SER A 49 -11.73 -0.20 -14.46
N THR A 50 -13.06 -0.09 -14.30
CA THR A 50 -13.92 0.82 -15.09
C THR A 50 -14.74 1.77 -14.24
N ASP A 51 -14.65 1.65 -12.91
CA ASP A 51 -15.34 2.48 -11.92
C ASP A 51 -14.54 3.74 -11.52
N GLY A 52 -13.36 3.92 -12.10
CA GLY A 52 -12.45 5.02 -11.78
C GLY A 52 -11.53 4.74 -10.59
N THR A 53 -11.29 3.47 -10.26
CA THR A 53 -10.23 3.03 -9.32
C THR A 53 -8.85 3.56 -9.73
N ASP A 54 -8.54 3.58 -11.02
CA ASP A 54 -7.31 4.14 -11.61
C ASP A 54 -7.02 5.58 -11.14
N ARG A 55 -8.01 6.47 -11.26
CA ARG A 55 -7.90 7.88 -10.83
C ARG A 55 -7.69 8.00 -9.33
N LEU A 56 -8.37 7.15 -8.56
CA LEU A 56 -8.18 7.11 -7.11
C LEU A 56 -6.75 6.69 -6.73
N ILE A 57 -6.18 5.70 -7.44
CA ILE A 57 -4.77 5.31 -7.24
C ILE A 57 -3.84 6.49 -7.54
N GLU A 58 -4.05 7.20 -8.65
CA GLU A 58 -3.26 8.38 -9.02
C GLU A 58 -3.32 9.47 -7.94
N GLU A 59 -4.51 9.73 -7.38
CA GLU A 59 -4.70 10.68 -6.28
C GLU A 59 -3.86 10.29 -5.05
N TYR A 60 -3.81 9.00 -4.69
CA TYR A 60 -2.98 8.53 -3.58
C TYR A 60 -1.49 8.66 -3.85
N CYS A 61 -1.02 8.40 -5.07
CA CYS A 61 0.39 8.54 -5.44
C CYS A 61 0.88 10.00 -5.44
N GLN A 62 -0.03 10.98 -5.49
CA GLN A 62 0.29 12.41 -5.47
C GLN A 62 0.23 13.04 -4.07
N ARG A 63 -0.20 12.30 -3.04
CA ARG A 63 -0.20 12.78 -1.65
C ARG A 63 1.25 12.88 -1.13
N GLU A 64 1.57 13.98 -0.46
CA GLU A 64 2.89 14.22 0.17
C GLU A 64 3.12 13.35 1.41
#